data_AF-A0A3D3CW25-F1
#
_entry.id   AF-A0A3D3CW25-F1
#
_cell.length_a   1.000
_cell.length_b   1.000
_cell.length_c   1.000
_cell.angle_alpha   90.00
_cell.angle_beta   90.00
_cell.angle_gamma   90.00
#
_symmetry.space_group_name_H-M   'P 1'
#
loop_
_entity.id
_entity.type
_entity.pdbx_description
1 polymer ?
#
loop_
_entity_poly.entity_id
_entity_poly.type
_entity_poly.pdbx_seq_one_letter_code
_entity_poly.pdbx_strand_id
1 'polypeptide(L)'
;MKSFGVFFWRITAAHVITYFLAGVCAAHFLNYKELFETAPYSGFMKPMNSLAVSAGPALQVIRGFIFSISLWWFRDVFLNTKYGWLKLWGLLLGLSVLSTTAAATGSVEGFIYTSIPFQKQVIGYLEIFPQTLLFSLIVFYWYQKPRKAWNVLSVILVSCILLLSTLAVILPVRSA
;
A
#
# COMPACT_ATOMS: atom_id res chain seq x y z
N MET A 1 7.18 25.51 -6.60
CA MET A 1 7.14 24.04 -6.44
C MET A 1 7.73 23.66 -5.09
N LYS A 2 7.16 22.66 -4.39
CA LYS A 2 7.72 22.21 -3.10
C LYS A 2 9.01 21.41 -3.34
N SER A 3 9.93 21.44 -2.39
CA SER A 3 11.18 20.68 -2.47
C SER A 3 10.92 19.18 -2.54
N PHE A 4 11.89 18.45 -3.09
CA PHE A 4 11.84 16.99 -3.14
C PHE A 4 11.60 16.38 -1.76
N GLY A 5 12.23 16.90 -0.69
CA GLY A 5 12.03 16.40 0.67
C GLY A 5 10.58 16.45 1.15
N VAL A 6 9.82 17.49 0.80
CA VAL A 6 8.39 17.56 1.15
C VAL A 6 7.56 16.57 0.34
N PHE A 7 7.95 16.34 -0.92
CA PHE A 7 7.30 15.34 -1.77
C PHE A 7 7.57 13.92 -1.31
N PHE A 8 8.84 13.63 -1.05
CA PHE A 8 9.30 12.39 -0.43
C PHE A 8 8.46 12.04 0.81
N TRP A 9 8.37 12.98 1.77
CA TRP A 9 7.61 12.76 3.00
C TRP A 9 6.13 12.48 2.72
N ARG A 10 5.47 13.32 1.90
CA ARG A 10 4.03 13.20 1.65
C ARG A 10 3.66 11.91 0.93
N ILE A 11 4.44 11.50 -0.06
CA ILE A 11 4.23 10.24 -0.78
C ILE A 11 4.47 9.06 0.16
N THR A 12 5.59 9.06 0.88
CA THR A 12 5.93 7.95 1.79
C THR A 12 4.91 7.82 2.92
N ALA A 13 4.55 8.92 3.57
CA ALA A 13 3.57 8.91 4.65
C ALA A 13 2.19 8.48 4.16
N ALA A 14 1.71 9.01 3.02
CA ALA A 14 0.44 8.59 2.44
C ALA A 14 0.44 7.09 2.09
N HIS A 15 1.53 6.58 1.54
CA HIS A 15 1.66 5.15 1.21
C HIS A 15 1.63 4.28 2.46
N VAL A 16 2.44 4.59 3.46
CA VAL A 16 2.52 3.84 4.73
C VAL A 16 1.16 3.83 5.44
N ILE A 17 0.53 5.00 5.57
CA ILE A 17 -0.76 5.13 6.25
C ILE A 17 -1.85 4.35 5.52
N THR A 18 -1.96 4.53 4.20
CA THR A 18 -3.03 3.86 3.44
C THR A 18 -2.82 2.36 3.34
N TYR A 19 -1.57 1.90 3.18
CA TYR A 19 -1.25 0.48 3.23
C TYR A 19 -1.62 -0.12 4.57
N PHE A 20 -1.24 0.52 5.69
CA PHE A 20 -1.55 -0.02 7.01
C PHE A 20 -3.06 -0.10 7.24
N LEU A 21 -3.81 0.96 6.92
CA LEU A 21 -5.27 0.98 7.07
C LEU A 21 -5.94 -0.09 6.21
N ALA A 22 -5.54 -0.20 4.94
CA ALA A 22 -6.09 -1.21 4.03
C ALA A 22 -5.76 -2.62 4.50
N GLY A 23 -4.53 -2.87 4.96
CA GLY A 23 -4.11 -4.16 5.48
C GLY A 23 -4.84 -4.57 6.75
N VAL A 24 -5.09 -3.65 7.68
CA VAL A 24 -5.92 -3.92 8.87
C VAL A 24 -7.35 -4.26 8.49
N CYS A 25 -7.96 -3.47 7.59
CA CYS A 25 -9.31 -3.73 7.09
C CYS A 25 -9.37 -5.10 6.38
N ALA A 26 -8.43 -5.37 5.48
CA ALA A 26 -8.41 -6.61 4.71
C ALA A 26 -8.12 -7.84 5.58
N ALA A 27 -7.23 -7.73 6.56
CA ALA A 27 -7.01 -8.78 7.54
C ALA A 27 -8.29 -9.15 8.31
N HIS A 28 -9.11 -8.15 8.64
CA HIS A 28 -10.40 -8.35 9.29
C HIS A 28 -11.47 -8.92 8.35
N PHE A 29 -11.67 -8.31 7.18
CA PHE A 29 -12.76 -8.67 6.26
C PHE A 29 -12.49 -9.90 5.38
N LEU A 30 -11.22 -10.20 5.08
CA LEU A 30 -10.82 -11.32 4.20
C LEU A 30 -10.19 -12.49 4.97
N ASN A 31 -10.18 -12.45 6.30
CA ASN A 31 -9.63 -13.48 7.18
C ASN A 31 -8.20 -13.91 6.77
N TYR A 32 -7.23 -13.00 6.83
CA TYR A 32 -5.85 -13.25 6.34
C TYR A 32 -5.16 -14.44 6.99
N LYS A 33 -5.53 -14.77 8.24
CA LYS A 33 -5.02 -15.96 8.92
C LYS A 33 -5.34 -17.22 8.11
N GLU A 34 -6.60 -17.43 7.77
CA GLU A 34 -7.03 -18.58 6.98
C GLU A 34 -6.61 -18.46 5.51
N LEU A 35 -6.73 -17.25 4.94
CA LEU A 35 -6.45 -17.03 3.53
C LEU A 35 -4.99 -17.33 3.17
N PHE A 36 -4.03 -16.88 3.97
CA PHE A 36 -2.59 -17.08 3.70
C PHE A 36 -2.14 -18.52 3.97
N GLU A 37 -2.89 -19.28 4.78
CA GLU A 37 -2.60 -20.69 5.09
C GLU A 37 -3.28 -21.65 4.09
N THR A 38 -4.24 -21.16 3.30
CA THR A 38 -4.98 -21.96 2.31
C THR A 38 -4.34 -21.89 0.92
N ALA A 39 -4.30 -23.02 0.20
CA ALA A 39 -3.85 -23.05 -1.18
C ALA A 39 -4.72 -22.13 -2.07
N PRO A 40 -4.16 -21.40 -3.05
CA PRO A 40 -2.77 -21.44 -3.47
C PRO A 40 -1.86 -20.45 -2.71
N TYR A 41 -2.39 -19.60 -1.85
CA TYR A 41 -1.62 -18.54 -1.18
C TYR A 41 -0.54 -19.08 -0.27
N SER A 42 -0.78 -20.19 0.41
CA SER A 42 0.24 -20.83 1.26
C SER A 42 1.51 -21.26 0.51
N GLY A 43 1.45 -21.37 -0.82
CA GLY A 43 2.62 -21.65 -1.66
C GLY A 43 3.58 -20.46 -1.82
N PHE A 44 3.14 -19.23 -1.56
CA PHE A 44 3.96 -18.02 -1.79
C PHE A 44 3.79 -16.91 -0.74
N MET A 45 2.75 -16.95 0.10
CA MET A 45 2.52 -16.03 1.20
C MET A 45 3.09 -16.59 2.49
N LYS A 46 3.70 -15.72 3.30
CA LYS A 46 4.14 -16.09 4.65
C LYS A 46 2.95 -16.04 5.62
N PRO A 47 2.93 -16.91 6.64
CA PRO A 47 1.92 -16.84 7.70
C PRO A 47 1.90 -15.48 8.41
N MET A 48 0.72 -15.09 8.90
CA MET A 48 0.48 -13.80 9.57
C MET A 48 1.30 -13.62 10.85
N ASN A 49 1.67 -14.70 11.52
CA ASN A 49 2.51 -14.71 12.73
C ASN A 49 4.03 -14.69 12.42
N SER A 50 4.43 -14.66 11.14
CA SER A 50 5.84 -14.60 10.80
C SER A 50 6.41 -13.20 11.04
N LEU A 51 7.67 -13.15 11.49
CA LEU A 51 8.39 -11.91 11.78
C LEU A 51 8.37 -10.91 10.62
N ALA A 52 8.50 -11.43 9.38
CA ALA A 52 8.51 -10.63 8.17
C ALA A 52 7.14 -9.97 7.89
N VAL A 53 6.03 -10.66 8.18
CA VAL A 53 4.68 -10.10 8.00
C VAL A 53 4.39 -9.07 9.09
N SER A 54 4.82 -9.31 10.33
CA SER A 54 4.71 -8.32 11.42
C SER A 54 5.53 -7.05 11.19
N ALA A 55 6.70 -7.18 10.56
CA ALA A 55 7.53 -6.05 10.11
C ALA A 55 6.97 -5.34 8.86
N GLY A 56 6.02 -5.96 8.16
CA GLY A 56 5.49 -5.52 6.87
C GLY A 56 5.09 -4.04 6.81
N PRO A 57 4.32 -3.51 7.78
CA PRO A 57 3.94 -2.09 7.79
C PRO A 57 5.14 -1.14 7.86
N ALA A 58 6.16 -1.43 8.67
CA ALA A 58 7.36 -0.60 8.72
C ALA A 58 8.17 -0.67 7.43
N LEU A 59 8.25 -1.84 6.81
CA LEU A 59 8.96 -2.02 5.54
C LEU A 59 8.30 -1.27 4.37
N GLN A 60 7.04 -0.84 4.50
CA GLN A 60 6.41 -0.01 3.46
C GLN A 60 7.05 1.36 3.28
N VAL A 61 7.86 1.84 4.22
CA VAL A 61 8.68 3.04 4.01
C VAL A 61 9.56 2.88 2.77
N ILE A 62 10.08 1.67 2.50
CA ILE A 62 10.89 1.38 1.32
C ILE A 62 10.07 1.57 0.04
N ARG A 63 8.85 1.03 0.01
CA ARG A 63 7.96 1.17 -1.16
C ARG A 63 7.50 2.62 -1.34
N GLY A 64 7.25 3.35 -0.24
CA GLY A 64 6.99 4.78 -0.27
C GLY A 64 8.14 5.60 -0.85
N PHE A 65 9.39 5.24 -0.50
CA PHE A 65 10.59 5.82 -1.08
C PHE A 65 10.68 5.56 -2.59
N ILE A 66 10.46 4.33 -3.04
CA ILE A 66 10.43 3.99 -4.48
C ILE A 66 9.37 4.82 -5.20
N PHE A 67 8.14 4.87 -4.66
CA PHE A 67 7.05 5.67 -5.24
C PHE A 67 7.41 7.15 -5.32
N SER A 68 8.07 7.70 -4.31
CA SER A 68 8.46 9.10 -4.31
C SER A 68 9.47 9.45 -5.42
N ILE A 69 10.43 8.57 -5.70
CA ILE A 69 11.39 8.78 -6.78
C ILE A 69 10.69 8.65 -8.13
N SER A 70 9.92 7.58 -8.31
CA SER A 70 9.24 7.30 -9.58
C SER A 70 8.22 8.38 -9.94
N LEU A 71 7.41 8.83 -8.97
CA LEU A 71 6.35 9.81 -9.21
C LEU A 71 6.88 11.26 -9.26
N TRP A 72 8.09 11.54 -8.77
CA TRP A 72 8.65 12.90 -8.75
C TRP A 72 8.71 13.52 -10.14
N TRP A 73 9.09 12.73 -11.14
CA TRP A 73 9.22 13.17 -12.54
C TRP A 73 7.89 13.50 -13.18
N PHE A 74 6.81 12.86 -12.74
CA PHE A 74 5.45 13.00 -13.29
C PHE A 74 4.53 13.84 -12.42
N ARG A 75 5.04 14.42 -11.33
CA ARG A 75 4.23 15.11 -10.31
C ARG A 75 3.29 16.17 -10.88
N ASP A 76 3.74 16.91 -11.90
CA ASP A 76 2.95 18.01 -12.47
C ASP A 76 1.74 17.49 -13.29
N VAL A 77 1.81 16.24 -13.79
CA VAL A 77 0.72 15.57 -14.53
C VAL A 77 -0.50 15.35 -13.63
N PHE A 78 -0.29 15.05 -12.35
CA PHE A 78 -1.36 14.71 -11.40
C PHE A 78 -1.54 15.72 -10.27
N LEU A 79 -0.62 16.65 -10.01
CA LEU A 79 -0.82 17.65 -8.96
C LEU A 79 -1.50 18.94 -9.46
N ASN A 80 -1.31 19.32 -10.72
CA ASN A 80 -1.78 20.61 -11.26
C ASN A 80 -3.05 20.49 -12.13
N THR A 81 -3.85 19.44 -11.92
CA THR A 81 -5.04 19.18 -12.77
C THR A 81 -6.28 18.87 -11.93
N LYS A 82 -7.48 19.22 -12.45
CA LYS A 82 -8.76 19.11 -11.73
C LYS A 82 -9.04 17.70 -11.19
N TYR A 83 -8.73 16.68 -11.98
CA TYR A 83 -8.90 15.25 -11.63
C TYR A 83 -7.57 14.54 -11.43
N GLY A 84 -6.60 15.24 -10.85
CA GLY A 84 -5.26 14.73 -10.64
C GLY A 84 -5.20 13.43 -9.83
N TRP A 85 -6.06 13.28 -8.82
CA TRP A 85 -6.22 12.03 -8.07
C TRP A 85 -6.59 10.84 -8.96
N LEU A 86 -7.43 11.05 -9.99
CA LEU A 86 -7.86 9.99 -10.91
C LEU A 86 -6.71 9.58 -11.84
N LYS A 87 -5.91 10.55 -12.29
CA LYS A 87 -4.70 10.27 -13.08
C LYS A 87 -3.68 9.48 -12.29
N LEU A 88 -3.44 9.86 -11.03
CA LEU A 88 -2.54 9.13 -10.13
C LEU A 88 -3.07 7.72 -9.84
N TRP A 89 -4.36 7.59 -9.56
CA TRP A 89 -4.97 6.28 -9.32
C TRP A 89 -4.92 5.38 -10.55
N GLY A 90 -5.26 5.90 -11.73
CA GLY A 90 -5.18 5.17 -12.99
C GLY A 90 -3.74 4.75 -13.33
N LEU A 91 -2.74 5.60 -13.04
CA LEU A 91 -1.33 5.25 -13.20
C LEU A 91 -0.94 4.07 -12.31
N LEU A 92 -1.37 4.08 -11.04
CA LEU A 92 -1.09 2.99 -10.10
C LEU A 92 -1.82 1.70 -10.47
N LEU A 93 -3.10 1.77 -10.83
CA LEU A 93 -3.86 0.61 -11.27
C LEU A 93 -3.27 0.00 -12.54
N GLY A 94 -3.00 0.83 -13.54
CA GLY A 94 -2.44 0.39 -14.81
C GLY A 94 -1.09 -0.27 -14.63
N LEU A 95 -0.11 0.44 -14.04
CA LEU A 95 1.28 -0.02 -14.03
C LEU A 95 1.65 -0.90 -12.83
N SER A 96 1.06 -0.65 -11.65
CA SER A 96 1.48 -1.33 -10.41
C SER A 96 0.58 -2.49 -10.01
N VAL A 97 -0.67 -2.55 -10.50
CA VAL A 97 -1.64 -3.59 -10.12
C VAL A 97 -1.92 -4.52 -11.30
N LEU A 98 -2.45 -3.99 -12.39
CA LEU A 98 -2.89 -4.78 -13.53
C LEU A 98 -1.73 -5.22 -14.43
N SER A 99 -0.79 -4.32 -14.72
CA SER A 99 0.34 -4.54 -15.63
C SER A 99 1.69 -4.71 -14.90
N THR A 100 1.68 -5.24 -13.67
CA THR A 100 2.93 -5.56 -12.99
C THR A 100 3.70 -6.63 -13.77
N THR A 101 5.02 -6.53 -13.79
CA THR A 101 5.90 -7.38 -14.62
C THR A 101 6.05 -8.81 -14.11
N ALA A 102 5.66 -9.08 -12.86
CA ALA A 102 5.59 -10.42 -12.32
C ALA A 102 4.17 -10.98 -12.44
N ALA A 103 4.03 -12.31 -12.50
CA ALA A 103 2.73 -13.00 -12.47
C ALA A 103 2.08 -12.95 -11.09
N ALA A 104 1.88 -11.74 -10.55
CA ALA A 104 1.24 -11.49 -9.28
C ALA A 104 -0.27 -11.77 -9.38
N THR A 105 -0.88 -12.21 -8.28
CA THR A 105 -2.33 -12.44 -8.19
C THR A 105 -3.10 -11.17 -8.53
N GLY A 106 -4.03 -11.24 -9.49
CA GLY A 106 -4.81 -10.09 -9.93
C GLY A 106 -4.08 -9.18 -10.94
N SER A 107 -2.95 -9.61 -11.49
CA SER A 107 -2.34 -8.98 -12.66
C SER A 107 -2.73 -9.72 -13.94
N VAL A 108 -2.57 -9.07 -15.10
CA VAL A 108 -2.76 -9.71 -16.43
C VAL A 108 -1.91 -10.97 -16.54
N GLU A 109 -0.63 -10.88 -16.16
CA GLU A 109 0.30 -12.01 -16.14
C GLU A 109 -0.16 -13.11 -15.18
N GLY A 110 -0.73 -12.74 -14.03
CA GLY A 110 -1.34 -13.66 -13.08
C GLY A 110 -2.49 -14.47 -13.70
N PHE A 111 -3.36 -13.82 -14.47
CA PHE A 111 -4.48 -14.50 -15.16
C PHE A 111 -4.01 -15.41 -16.30
N ILE A 112 -2.93 -15.05 -16.99
CA ILE A 112 -2.42 -15.80 -18.14
C ILE A 112 -1.60 -17.01 -17.70
N TYR A 113 -0.68 -16.82 -16.74
CA TYR A 113 0.39 -17.79 -16.47
C TYR A 113 0.23 -18.62 -15.20
N THR A 114 -0.76 -18.31 -14.34
CA THR A 114 -0.96 -19.05 -13.09
C THR A 114 -2.21 -19.93 -13.15
N SER A 115 -2.18 -21.06 -12.44
CA SER A 115 -3.35 -21.93 -12.26
C SER A 115 -4.27 -21.47 -11.13
N ILE A 116 -4.12 -20.22 -10.66
CA ILE A 116 -4.91 -19.68 -9.55
C ILE A 116 -6.34 -19.39 -10.03
N PRO A 117 -7.38 -19.92 -9.36
CA PRO A 117 -8.76 -19.66 -9.74
C PRO A 117 -9.09 -18.17 -9.79
N PHE A 118 -9.94 -17.77 -10.73
CA PHE A 118 -10.30 -16.37 -10.97
C PHE A 118 -10.76 -15.64 -9.69
N GLN A 119 -11.61 -16.27 -8.88
CA GLN A 119 -12.11 -15.69 -7.63
C GLN A 119 -10.97 -15.35 -6.66
N LYS A 120 -9.94 -16.21 -6.62
CA LYS A 120 -8.76 -16.00 -5.76
C LYS A 120 -7.82 -14.94 -6.36
N GLN A 121 -7.79 -14.77 -7.68
CA GLN A 121 -7.02 -13.66 -8.26
C GLN A 121 -7.62 -12.29 -7.94
N VAL A 122 -8.95 -12.17 -7.94
CA VAL A 122 -9.63 -10.88 -7.77
C VAL A 122 -9.94 -10.49 -6.33
N ILE A 123 -9.89 -11.44 -5.36
CA ILE A 123 -10.23 -11.14 -3.96
C ILE A 123 -9.35 -10.01 -3.39
N GLY A 124 -8.07 -9.95 -3.79
CA GLY A 124 -7.14 -8.90 -3.38
C GLY A 124 -7.51 -7.49 -3.87
N TYR A 125 -8.36 -7.36 -4.90
CA TYR A 125 -8.82 -6.06 -5.38
C TYR A 125 -9.65 -5.31 -4.33
N LEU A 126 -10.33 -6.05 -3.43
CA LEU A 126 -11.08 -5.46 -2.32
C LEU A 126 -10.17 -4.67 -1.37
N GLU A 127 -8.88 -5.01 -1.28
CA GLU A 127 -7.89 -4.22 -0.54
C GLU A 127 -7.19 -3.20 -1.45
N ILE A 128 -6.64 -3.66 -2.57
CA ILE A 128 -5.66 -2.90 -3.37
C ILE A 128 -6.31 -1.70 -4.07
N PHE A 129 -7.54 -1.84 -4.59
CA PHE A 129 -8.20 -0.75 -5.31
C PHE A 129 -8.58 0.38 -4.33
N PRO A 130 -9.23 0.12 -3.18
CA PRO A 130 -9.47 1.15 -2.18
C PRO A 130 -8.19 1.75 -1.61
N GLN A 131 -7.15 0.95 -1.36
CA GLN A 131 -5.87 1.43 -0.84
C GLN A 131 -5.22 2.45 -1.78
N THR A 132 -5.07 2.10 -3.06
CA THR A 132 -4.45 2.96 -4.08
C THR A 132 -5.30 4.19 -4.39
N LEU A 133 -6.63 4.07 -4.31
CA LEU A 133 -7.55 5.20 -4.44
C LEU A 133 -7.39 6.17 -3.28
N LEU A 134 -7.40 5.67 -2.04
CA LEU A 134 -7.22 6.48 -0.85
C LEU A 134 -5.85 7.17 -0.85
N PHE A 135 -4.80 6.46 -1.26
CA PHE A 135 -3.47 7.04 -1.45
C PHE A 135 -3.53 8.24 -2.41
N SER A 136 -4.16 8.04 -3.57
CA SER A 136 -4.23 9.07 -4.61
C SER A 136 -5.02 10.30 -4.16
N LEU A 137 -6.13 10.08 -3.43
CA LEU A 137 -6.93 11.14 -2.84
C LEU A 137 -6.15 11.92 -1.78
N ILE A 138 -5.50 11.22 -0.83
CA ILE A 138 -4.70 11.85 0.23
C ILE A 138 -3.59 12.70 -0.37
N VAL A 139 -2.81 12.14 -1.30
CA VAL A 139 -1.72 12.89 -1.96
C VAL A 139 -2.28 14.14 -2.64
N PHE A 140 -3.31 13.99 -3.47
CA PHE A 140 -3.88 15.09 -4.23
C PHE A 140 -4.42 16.21 -3.32
N TYR A 141 -5.27 15.88 -2.35
CA TYR A 141 -5.89 16.89 -1.47
C TYR A 141 -4.90 17.51 -0.49
N TRP A 142 -3.89 16.77 -0.04
CA TRP A 142 -2.84 17.32 0.83
C TRP A 142 -1.96 18.34 0.10
N TYR A 143 -1.82 18.21 -1.23
CA TYR A 143 -1.17 19.22 -2.07
C TYR A 143 -2.06 20.42 -2.38
N GLN A 144 -3.35 20.20 -2.66
CA GLN A 144 -4.30 21.28 -2.93
C GLN A 144 -4.60 22.15 -1.70
N LYS A 145 -4.74 21.54 -0.51
CA LYS A 145 -5.08 22.24 0.74
C LYS A 145 -4.05 21.91 1.83
N PRO A 146 -2.80 22.41 1.73
CA PRO A 146 -1.76 22.10 2.69
C PRO A 146 -2.04 22.79 4.03
N ARG A 147 -2.50 22.04 5.03
CA ARG A 147 -2.61 22.52 6.43
C ARG A 147 -1.50 21.92 7.28
N LYS A 148 -1.00 22.68 8.26
CA LYS A 148 -0.02 22.18 9.25
C LYS A 148 -0.51 20.91 9.95
N ALA A 149 -1.82 20.83 10.23
CA ALA A 149 -2.46 19.66 10.83
C ALA A 149 -2.20 18.34 10.06
N TRP A 150 -2.22 18.35 8.72
CA TRP A 150 -1.93 17.15 7.93
C TRP A 150 -0.50 16.66 8.14
N ASN A 151 0.47 17.57 8.24
CA ASN A 151 1.86 17.20 8.49
C ASN A 151 2.02 16.60 9.88
N VAL A 152 1.48 17.26 10.92
CA VAL A 152 1.52 16.76 12.30
C VAL A 152 0.85 15.40 12.41
N LEU A 153 -0.37 15.27 11.87
CA LEU A 153 -1.11 14.01 11.86
C LEU A 153 -0.32 12.90 11.14
N SER A 154 0.29 13.21 10.00
CA SER A 154 1.09 12.21 9.27
C SER A 154 2.31 11.74 10.06
N VAL A 155 2.99 12.64 10.79
CA VAL A 155 4.13 12.27 11.63
C VAL A 155 3.68 11.36 12.77
N ILE A 156 2.58 11.72 13.43
CA ILE A 156 2.01 10.91 14.52
C ILE A 156 1.64 9.52 13.99
N LEU A 157 0.85 9.44 12.91
CA LEU A 157 0.38 8.17 12.36
C LEU A 157 1.53 7.28 11.88
N VAL A 158 2.48 7.83 11.12
CA VAL A 158 3.66 7.06 10.67
C VAL A 158 4.46 6.58 11.87
N SER A 159 4.72 7.43 12.86
CA SER A 159 5.46 7.03 14.07
C SER A 159 4.73 5.92 14.83
N CYS A 160 3.41 6.03 15.01
CA CYS A 160 2.60 4.98 15.62
C CYS A 160 2.69 3.67 14.84
N ILE A 161 2.61 3.70 13.51
CA ILE A 161 2.71 2.50 12.66
C ILE A 161 4.09 1.84 12.82
N LEU A 162 5.17 2.63 12.83
CA LEU A 162 6.53 2.12 13.03
C LEU A 162 6.70 1.52 14.42
N LEU A 163 6.18 2.17 15.45
CA LEU A 163 6.20 1.64 16.82
C LEU A 163 5.39 0.35 16.95
N LEU A 164 4.19 0.29 16.38
CA LEU A 164 3.37 -0.93 16.38
C LEU A 164 4.07 -2.07 15.66
N SER A 165 4.67 -1.80 14.50
CA SER A 165 5.37 -2.82 13.72
C SER A 165 6.64 -3.32 14.42
N THR A 166 7.41 -2.44 15.08
CA THR A 166 8.58 -2.83 15.88
C THR A 166 8.19 -3.59 17.15
N LEU A 167 7.14 -3.16 17.84
CA LEU A 167 6.59 -3.90 18.99
C LEU A 167 6.12 -5.30 18.59
N ALA A 168 5.45 -5.44 17.44
CA ALA A 168 5.01 -6.74 16.93
C ALA A 168 6.19 -7.67 16.59
N VAL A 169 7.34 -7.12 16.22
CA VAL A 169 8.58 -7.88 15.97
C VAL A 169 9.25 -8.31 17.28
N ILE A 170 9.24 -7.44 18.30
CA ILE A 170 9.91 -7.68 19.60
C ILE A 170 9.06 -8.57 20.53
N LEU A 171 7.75 -8.42 20.51
CA LEU A 171 6.78 -9.20 21.27
C LEU A 171 6.08 -10.19 20.33
N PRO A 172 6.76 -11.24 19.83
CA PRO A 172 6.09 -12.23 19.00
C PRO A 172 4.93 -12.81 19.80
N VAL A 173 3.73 -12.73 19.23
CA VAL A 173 2.53 -13.34 19.79
C VAL A 173 2.84 -14.82 19.99
N ARG A 174 3.04 -15.23 21.24
CA ARG A 174 3.12 -16.65 21.58
C ARG A 174 1.80 -17.25 21.14
N SER A 175 1.85 -18.15 20.15
CA SER A 175 0.72 -18.98 19.77
C SER A 175 0.25 -19.73 21.02
N ALA A 176 -0.88 -19.30 21.59
CA ALA A 176 -1.68 -20.12 22.48
C ALA A 176 -2.40 -21.19 21.65
#